data_AF-A0A7V9CWY9-F1
#
_entry.id   AF-A0A7V9CWY9-F1
#
_cell.length_a   1.000
_cell.length_b   1.000
_cell.length_c   1.000
_cell.angle_alpha   90.00
_cell.angle_beta   90.00
_cell.angle_gamma   90.00
#
_symmetry.space_group_name_H-M   'P 1'
#
loop_
_entity.id
_entity.type
_entity.pdbx_description
1 polymer ?
#
loop_
_entity_poly.entity_id
_entity_poly.type
_entity_poly.pdbx_seq_one_letter_code
_entity_poly.pdbx_strand_id
1 'polypeptide(L)'
;MTGSGRVFGWICDLFLVSAGIRSNVEIAQEAGLEVGRGIVVDDELRTSAPAILAAGDAAEHRGTVSGFWPAAVDQGRIAGINAVGGHERYEGSLPVTMLKVTGVDLMSAGR
;
A
#
# COMPACT_ATOMS: atom_id res chain seq x y z
N MET A 1 10.54 14.15 20.63
CA MET A 1 9.59 14.39 21.74
C MET A 1 8.44 13.41 21.57
N THR A 2 8.15 12.57 22.56
CA THR A 2 6.89 11.79 22.55
C THR A 2 5.72 12.74 22.78
N GLY A 3 4.50 12.37 22.39
CA GLY A 3 3.30 13.19 22.65
C GLY A 3 3.01 13.49 24.14
N SER A 4 3.77 12.88 25.07
CA SER A 4 3.68 13.08 26.52
C SER A 4 4.77 14.01 27.09
N GLY A 5 5.71 14.51 26.27
CA GLY A 5 6.83 15.33 26.74
C GLY A 5 7.87 14.57 27.58
N ARG A 6 7.72 13.24 27.75
CA ARG A 6 8.70 12.42 28.46
C ARG A 6 10.00 12.33 27.68
N VAL A 7 11.09 12.63 28.36
CA VAL A 7 12.46 12.36 27.88
C VAL A 7 12.90 11.04 28.49
N PHE A 8 13.23 10.08 27.63
CA PHE A 8 13.87 8.84 28.03
C PHE A 8 15.36 9.13 28.27
N GLY A 9 15.78 9.21 29.53
CA GLY A 9 17.19 9.48 29.92
C GLY A 9 18.13 8.28 29.76
N TRP A 10 17.74 7.28 28.97
CA TRP A 10 18.54 6.09 28.70
C TRP A 10 19.51 6.39 27.57
N ILE A 11 20.78 6.03 27.76
CA ILE A 11 21.75 6.03 26.67
C ILE A 11 21.35 4.90 25.73
N CYS A 12 21.18 5.21 24.44
CA CYS A 12 20.88 4.21 23.41
C CYS A 12 21.83 4.39 22.23
N ASP A 13 22.30 3.29 21.69
CA ASP A 13 23.14 3.27 20.49
C ASP A 13 22.29 3.23 19.20
N LEU A 14 21.02 2.80 19.32
CA LEU A 14 20.07 2.69 18.21
C LEU A 14 18.64 2.98 18.67
N PHE A 15 17.93 3.76 17.86
CA PHE A 15 16.50 4.02 17.99
C PHE A 15 15.77 3.59 16.71
N LEU A 16 14.86 2.62 16.83
CA LEU A 16 14.05 2.09 15.73
C LEU A 16 12.59 2.58 15.87
N VAL A 17 12.01 3.07 14.77
CA VAL A 17 10.59 3.44 14.70
C VAL A 17 9.87 2.54 13.71
N SER A 18 8.83 1.84 14.19
CA SER A 18 7.91 1.04 13.37
C SER A 18 6.47 1.50 13.62
N ALA A 19 6.15 2.71 13.14
CA ALA A 19 4.87 3.40 13.39
C ALA A 19 3.89 3.34 12.20
N GLY A 20 4.09 2.37 11.30
CA GLY A 20 3.31 2.21 10.06
C GLY A 20 3.97 2.83 8.83
N ILE A 21 3.32 2.64 7.69
CA ILE A 21 3.75 3.11 6.37
C ILE A 21 2.68 4.02 5.75
N ARG A 22 3.07 4.77 4.72
CA ARG A 22 2.17 5.54 3.86
C ARG A 22 2.62 5.37 2.41
N SER A 23 1.67 5.42 1.48
CA SER A 23 1.98 5.38 0.06
C SER A 23 2.86 6.55 -0.33
N ASN A 24 3.88 6.30 -1.16
CA ASN A 24 4.67 7.36 -1.77
C ASN A 24 4.00 7.78 -3.07
N VAL A 25 3.41 8.98 -3.07
CA VAL A 25 2.62 9.52 -4.20
C VAL A 25 3.23 10.77 -4.83
N GLU A 26 4.45 11.16 -4.42
CA GLU A 26 5.08 12.42 -4.79
C GLU A 26 5.15 12.60 -6.31
N ILE A 27 5.71 11.61 -7.03
CA ILE A 27 5.83 11.65 -8.49
C ILE A 27 4.46 11.72 -9.19
N ALA A 28 3.47 11.00 -8.67
CA ALA A 28 2.13 11.00 -9.26
C ALA A 28 1.45 12.37 -9.09
N GLN A 29 1.64 12.98 -7.92
CA GLN A 29 1.13 14.31 -7.62
C GLN A 29 1.80 15.39 -8.49
N GLU A 30 3.13 15.33 -8.64
CA GLU A 30 3.88 16.22 -9.55
C GLU A 30 3.47 16.06 -11.00
N ALA A 31 3.11 14.84 -11.42
CA ALA A 31 2.58 14.54 -12.74
C ALA A 31 1.10 14.98 -12.95
N GLY A 32 0.44 15.52 -11.92
CA GLY A 32 -0.95 15.97 -11.98
C GLY A 32 -1.98 14.84 -11.94
N LEU A 33 -1.60 13.65 -11.47
CA LEU A 33 -2.52 12.53 -11.28
C LEU A 33 -3.40 12.75 -10.05
N GLU A 34 -4.58 12.13 -10.05
CA GLU A 34 -5.45 12.13 -8.88
C GLU A 34 -4.83 11.26 -7.77
N VAL A 35 -4.65 11.86 -6.59
CA VAL A 35 -4.05 11.21 -5.42
C VAL A 35 -4.92 11.45 -4.18
N GLY A 36 -5.02 10.43 -3.34
CA GLY A 36 -5.65 10.45 -2.02
C GLY A 36 -4.66 9.99 -0.95
N ARG A 37 -4.98 8.89 -0.27
CA ARG A 37 -4.02 8.12 0.53
C ARG A 37 -3.00 7.38 -0.34
N GLY A 38 -3.37 7.05 -1.57
CA GLY A 38 -2.52 6.51 -2.64
C GLY A 38 -2.84 7.16 -3.99
N ILE A 39 -2.26 6.67 -5.08
CA ILE A 39 -2.62 7.03 -6.45
C ILE A 39 -3.98 6.43 -6.75
N VAL A 40 -4.98 7.27 -7.04
CA VAL A 40 -6.35 6.81 -7.26
C VAL A 40 -6.43 6.03 -8.56
N VAL A 41 -6.98 4.82 -8.49
CA VAL A 41 -7.16 3.94 -9.65
C VAL A 41 -8.57 3.37 -9.77
N ASP A 42 -8.99 3.11 -10.99
CA ASP A 42 -10.21 2.37 -11.31
C ASP A 42 -10.05 0.84 -11.15
N ASP A 43 -11.09 0.08 -11.50
CA ASP A 43 -11.07 -1.39 -11.42
C ASP A 43 -10.09 -2.03 -12.41
N GLU A 44 -9.69 -1.35 -13.47
CA GLU A 44 -8.66 -1.80 -14.42
C GLU A 44 -7.26 -1.30 -14.02
N LEU A 45 -7.13 -0.73 -12.82
CA LEU A 45 -5.91 -0.15 -12.25
C LEU A 45 -5.34 1.05 -13.03
N ARG A 46 -6.18 1.73 -13.81
CA ARG A 46 -5.83 2.96 -14.51
C ARG A 46 -5.96 4.15 -13.58
N THR A 47 -5.03 5.08 -13.70
CA THR A 47 -5.07 6.37 -12.99
C THR A 47 -5.98 7.36 -13.72
N SER A 48 -6.06 8.60 -13.23
CA SER A 48 -6.76 9.70 -13.94
C SER A 48 -6.19 10.00 -15.34
N ALA A 49 -4.96 9.54 -15.64
CA ALA A 49 -4.42 9.49 -16.99
C ALA A 49 -4.53 8.05 -17.54
N PRO A 50 -5.35 7.77 -18.57
CA PRO A 50 -5.64 6.40 -19.03
C PRO A 50 -4.43 5.58 -19.50
N ALA A 51 -3.33 6.25 -19.87
CA ALA A 51 -2.08 5.62 -20.29
C ALA A 51 -1.14 5.26 -19.12
N ILE A 52 -1.49 5.63 -17.88
CA ILE A 52 -0.70 5.41 -16.68
C ILE A 52 -1.51 4.52 -15.74
N LEU A 53 -0.87 3.44 -15.26
CA LEU A 53 -1.44 2.51 -14.30
C LEU A 53 -0.65 2.57 -12.99
N ALA A 54 -1.29 2.21 -11.88
CA ALA A 54 -0.64 2.06 -10.59
C ALA A 54 -1.08 0.76 -9.90
N ALA A 55 -0.18 0.17 -9.13
CA ALA A 55 -0.41 -1.09 -8.43
C ALA A 55 0.41 -1.14 -7.12
N GLY A 56 0.04 -2.08 -6.24
CA GLY A 56 0.69 -2.30 -4.95
C GLY A 56 0.36 -1.22 -3.93
N ASP A 57 1.26 -1.03 -2.97
CA ASP A 57 1.07 -0.10 -1.84
C ASP A 57 0.94 1.37 -2.27
N ALA A 58 1.30 1.70 -3.51
CA ALA A 58 1.09 3.03 -4.07
C ALA A 58 -0.34 3.25 -4.56
N ALA A 59 -1.11 2.19 -4.86
CA ALA A 59 -2.44 2.31 -5.46
C ALA A 59 -3.54 2.42 -4.40
N GLU A 60 -4.49 3.32 -4.65
CA GLU A 60 -5.74 3.45 -3.92
C GLU A 60 -6.89 3.00 -4.82
N HIS A 61 -7.40 1.80 -4.58
CA HIS A 61 -8.52 1.22 -5.30
C HIS A 61 -9.78 1.29 -4.43
N ARG A 62 -10.86 1.90 -4.95
CA ARG A 62 -12.14 2.09 -4.23
C ARG A 62 -11.95 2.67 -2.81
N GLY A 63 -11.07 3.67 -2.68
CA GLY A 63 -10.73 4.32 -1.40
C GLY A 63 -9.80 3.53 -0.48
N THR A 64 -9.28 2.37 -0.93
CA THR A 64 -8.48 1.44 -0.11
C THR A 64 -7.05 1.31 -0.63
N VAL A 65 -6.08 1.55 0.25
CA VAL A 65 -4.68 1.15 0.07
C VAL A 65 -4.47 -0.16 0.83
N SER A 66 -4.07 -1.23 0.13
CA SER A 66 -4.02 -2.57 0.71
C SER A 66 -2.86 -2.76 1.70
N GLY A 67 -1.65 -2.25 1.41
CA GLY A 67 -0.48 -2.43 2.29
C GLY A 67 -0.09 -3.91 2.47
N PHE A 68 -0.40 -4.75 1.47
CA PHE A 68 -0.40 -6.21 1.61
C PHE A 68 0.18 -6.88 0.37
N TRP A 69 1.18 -7.75 0.59
CA TRP A 69 1.97 -8.34 -0.49
C TRP A 69 1.14 -9.11 -1.55
N PRO A 70 0.22 -10.04 -1.19
CA PRO A 70 -0.63 -10.70 -2.17
C PRO A 70 -1.49 -9.75 -3.00
N ALA A 71 -2.04 -8.68 -2.38
CA ALA A 71 -2.78 -7.66 -3.12
C ALA A 71 -1.88 -6.95 -4.14
N ALA A 72 -0.62 -6.65 -3.77
CA ALA A 72 0.34 -6.05 -4.68
C ALA A 72 0.70 -6.96 -5.86
N VAL A 73 0.80 -8.28 -5.64
CA VAL A 73 1.03 -9.27 -6.70
C VAL A 73 -0.16 -9.32 -7.66
N ASP A 74 -1.38 -9.41 -7.14
CA ASP A 74 -2.59 -9.42 -7.94
C ASP A 74 -2.73 -8.15 -8.78
N GLN A 75 -2.53 -7.00 -8.15
CA GLN A 75 -2.61 -5.70 -8.81
C GLN A 75 -1.52 -5.56 -9.88
N GLY A 76 -0.28 -5.94 -9.58
CA GLY A 76 0.82 -5.89 -10.56
C GLY A 76 0.55 -6.75 -11.80
N ARG A 77 0.00 -7.95 -11.60
CA ARG A 77 -0.40 -8.83 -12.72
C ARG A 77 -1.49 -8.18 -13.59
N ILE A 78 -2.55 -7.66 -12.97
CA ILE A 78 -3.67 -7.04 -13.68
C ILE A 78 -3.22 -5.77 -14.42
N ALA A 79 -2.45 -4.90 -13.77
CA ALA A 79 -1.91 -3.69 -14.38
C ALA A 79 -1.00 -4.03 -15.58
N GLY A 80 -0.16 -5.07 -15.45
CA GLY A 80 0.68 -5.55 -16.56
C GLY A 80 -0.14 -6.05 -17.76
N ILE A 81 -1.22 -6.80 -17.52
CA ILE A 81 -2.13 -7.26 -18.58
C ILE A 81 -2.80 -6.06 -19.27
N ASN A 82 -3.27 -5.09 -18.49
CA ASN A 82 -3.98 -3.93 -19.03
C ASN A 82 -3.04 -2.95 -19.75
N ALA A 83 -1.77 -2.87 -19.34
CA ALA A 83 -0.75 -2.09 -20.02
C ALA A 83 -0.47 -2.58 -21.47
N VAL A 84 -0.71 -3.87 -21.76
CA VAL A 84 -0.51 -4.45 -23.09
C VAL A 84 -1.82 -4.65 -23.88
N GLY A 85 -2.89 -3.95 -23.47
CA GLY A 85 -4.18 -3.96 -24.17
C GLY A 85 -5.21 -4.97 -23.65
N GLY A 86 -4.98 -5.57 -22.48
CA GLY A 86 -5.99 -6.34 -21.77
C GLY A 86 -7.02 -5.48 -21.02
N HIS A 87 -8.04 -6.15 -20.46
CA HIS A 87 -9.15 -5.52 -19.72
C HIS A 87 -9.56 -6.33 -18.47
N GLU A 88 -8.56 -6.73 -17.68
CA GLU A 88 -8.77 -7.43 -16.41
C GLU A 88 -9.16 -6.47 -15.30
N ARG A 89 -10.02 -6.93 -14.38
CA ARG A 89 -10.51 -6.12 -13.25
C ARG A 89 -10.00 -6.64 -11.91
N TYR A 90 -9.60 -5.71 -11.05
CA TYR A 90 -9.27 -5.97 -9.66
C TYR A 90 -10.50 -5.72 -8.77
N GLU A 91 -10.94 -6.75 -8.05
CA GLU A 91 -12.13 -6.70 -7.19
C GLU A 91 -11.80 -6.53 -5.70
N GLY A 92 -10.52 -6.35 -5.37
CA GLY A 92 -10.02 -6.36 -3.99
C GLY A 92 -9.53 -7.73 -3.55
N SER A 93 -8.49 -7.76 -2.73
CA SER A 93 -7.96 -8.97 -2.11
C SER A 93 -8.38 -9.08 -0.64
N LEU A 94 -8.58 -10.30 -0.16
CA LEU A 94 -8.82 -10.56 1.27
C LEU A 94 -7.54 -10.31 2.07
N PRO A 95 -7.56 -9.46 3.11
CA PRO A 95 -6.40 -9.23 3.94
C PRO A 95 -6.20 -10.44 4.87
N VAL A 96 -5.19 -11.26 4.55
CA VAL A 96 -4.78 -12.40 5.37
C VAL A 96 -3.33 -12.22 5.76
N THR A 97 -3.07 -11.83 7.01
CA THR A 97 -1.71 -11.58 7.48
C THR A 97 -1.25 -12.67 8.43
N MET A 98 0.03 -12.99 8.36
CA MET A 98 0.68 -13.95 9.25
C MET A 98 1.83 -13.24 9.95
N LEU A 99 1.81 -13.23 11.28
CA LEU A 99 2.91 -12.72 12.08
C LEU A 99 3.96 -13.82 12.24
N LYS A 100 5.19 -13.53 11.87
CA LYS A 100 6.34 -14.42 12.12
C LYS A 100 7.17 -13.84 13.26
N VAL A 101 6.90 -14.31 14.48
CA VAL A 101 7.69 -14.02 15.68
C VAL A 101 8.07 -15.34 16.32
N THR A 102 9.30 -15.47 16.79
CA THR A 102 9.80 -16.70 17.40
C THR A 102 8.91 -17.15 18.56
N GLY A 103 8.37 -18.36 18.48
CA GLY A 103 7.50 -18.93 19.51
C GLY A 103 6.03 -18.49 19.46
N VAL A 104 5.62 -17.74 18.44
CA VAL A 104 4.23 -17.30 18.25
C VAL A 104 3.78 -17.59 16.82
N ASP A 105 2.80 -18.48 16.68
CA ASP A 105 2.06 -18.70 15.44
C ASP A 105 0.75 -17.90 15.50
N LEU A 106 0.66 -16.83 14.71
CA LEU A 106 -0.52 -15.96 14.66
C LEU A 106 -0.92 -15.66 13.21
N MET A 107 -2.18 -15.94 12.89
CA MET A 107 -2.83 -15.59 11.63
C MET A 107 -4.04 -14.69 11.92
N SER A 108 -4.23 -13.67 11.09
CA SER A 108 -5.43 -12.84 11.07
C SER A 108 -6.02 -12.84 9.66
N ALA A 109 -7.34 -13.03 9.55
CA ALA A 109 -8.07 -13.04 8.28
C ALA A 109 -9.38 -12.26 8.42
N GLY A 110 -9.62 -11.32 7.51
CA GLY A 110 -10.81 -10.47 7.55
C GLY A 110 -10.61 -9.18 8.36
N ARG A 111 -11.72 -8.59 8.80
CA ARG A 111 -11.76 -7.33 9.58
C ARG A 111 -12.38 -7.56 10.94
#